data_AF-K1U1F5-F1
#
_entry.id   AF-K1U1F5-F1
#
_cell.length_a   1.000
_cell.length_b   1.000
_cell.length_c   1.000
_cell.angle_alpha   90.00
_cell.angle_beta   90.00
_cell.angle_gamma   90.00
#
_symmetry.space_group_name_H-M   'P 1'
#
loop_
_entity.id
_entity.type
_entity.pdbx_description
1 polymer ?
#
loop_
_entity_poly.entity_id
_entity_poly.type
_entity_poly.pdbx_seq_one_letter_code
_entity_poly.pdbx_strand_id
1 'polypeptide(L)'
;MIEKGKQLTLSQRNKIEEMLNQRRRKFEIANELDKTQSTIAREINRHKILKPHNIYKSSNLFNCKFFVNCKICTNKCRIFQPISCKDRDRNIGVCNNCSKLKTCNLDKYFYFAEEAHKKYKYTLTDSRQGVNLNTSELIELAHLICPLIKKGQSIYTILNNHPEIKFCEKTYTII
;
A
#
# COMPACT_ATOMS: atom_id res chain seq x y z
N MET A 1 -22.21 -19.22 13.03
CA MET A 1 -20.74 -19.30 13.21
C MET A 1 -20.08 -18.41 12.18
N ILE A 2 -19.44 -17.32 12.60
CA ILE A 2 -18.79 -16.37 11.66
C ILE A 2 -17.51 -17.05 11.15
N GLU A 3 -17.49 -17.42 9.87
CA GLU A 3 -16.30 -17.99 9.22
C GLU A 3 -15.13 -17.00 9.30
N LYS A 4 -14.23 -17.23 10.26
CA LYS A 4 -12.92 -16.57 10.33
C LYS A 4 -12.10 -17.02 9.13
N GLY A 5 -11.96 -16.16 8.12
CA GLY A 5 -10.91 -16.32 7.11
C GLY A 5 -11.24 -15.98 5.66
N LYS A 6 -12.51 -15.74 5.29
CA LYS A 6 -12.81 -15.39 3.89
C LYS A 6 -12.31 -13.98 3.57
N GLN A 7 -11.24 -13.91 2.77
CA GLN A 7 -10.75 -12.69 2.13
C GLN A 7 -11.87 -12.02 1.34
N LEU A 8 -11.87 -10.69 1.28
CA LEU A 8 -12.89 -9.97 0.52
C LEU A 8 -12.84 -10.39 -0.95
N THR A 9 -14.00 -10.71 -1.52
CA THR A 9 -14.14 -10.98 -2.96
C THR A 9 -14.09 -9.68 -3.76
N LEU A 10 -13.98 -9.77 -5.08
CA LEU A 10 -14.09 -8.57 -5.93
C LEU A 10 -15.48 -7.92 -5.81
N SER A 11 -16.54 -8.72 -5.81
CA SER A 11 -17.92 -8.23 -5.63
C SER A 11 -18.09 -7.46 -4.31
N GLN A 12 -17.55 -8.00 -3.21
CA GLN A 12 -17.56 -7.28 -1.93
C GLN A 12 -16.78 -5.95 -1.99
N ARG A 13 -15.63 -5.91 -2.67
CA ARG A 13 -14.88 -4.65 -2.87
C ARG A 13 -15.64 -3.65 -3.73
N ASN A 14 -16.31 -4.09 -4.79
CA ASN A 14 -17.14 -3.23 -5.62
C ASN A 14 -18.26 -2.61 -4.78
N LYS A 15 -18.90 -3.41 -3.90
CA LYS A 15 -19.91 -2.89 -2.98
C LYS A 15 -19.34 -1.89 -1.96
N ILE A 16 -18.12 -2.12 -1.45
CA ILE A 16 -17.41 -1.14 -0.61
C ILE A 16 -17.24 0.17 -1.38
N GLU A 17 -16.75 0.13 -2.62
CA GLU A 17 -16.56 1.33 -3.44
C GLU A 17 -17.88 2.08 -3.70
N GLU A 18 -18.94 1.36 -4.09
CA GLU A 18 -20.28 1.91 -4.29
C GLU A 18 -20.76 2.67 -3.04
N MET A 19 -20.69 2.05 -1.86
CA MET A 19 -21.13 2.66 -0.62
C MET A 19 -20.23 3.83 -0.17
N LEU A 20 -18.93 3.77 -0.47
CA LEU A 20 -18.02 4.90 -0.24
C LEU A 20 -18.33 6.09 -1.15
N ASN A 21 -18.73 5.83 -2.40
CA ASN A 21 -19.21 6.86 -3.34
C ASN A 21 -20.55 7.47 -2.88
N GLN A 22 -21.39 6.69 -2.18
CA GLN A 22 -22.59 7.17 -1.49
C GLN A 22 -22.30 7.82 -0.13
N ARG A 23 -21.01 7.96 0.25
CA ARG A 23 -20.57 8.58 1.51
C ARG A 23 -21.06 7.86 2.77
N ARG A 24 -21.36 6.56 2.69
CA ARG A 24 -21.75 5.72 3.83
C ARG A 24 -20.57 5.54 4.79
N ARG A 25 -20.88 5.42 6.09
CA ARG A 25 -19.88 5.22 7.15
C ARG A 25 -19.42 3.77 7.18
N LYS A 26 -18.20 3.55 7.68
CA LYS A 26 -17.58 2.22 7.76
C LYS A 26 -18.42 1.15 8.46
N PHE A 27 -19.23 1.52 9.46
CA PHE A 27 -20.10 0.57 10.17
C PHE A 27 -21.29 0.13 9.31
N GLU A 28 -21.82 1.01 8.44
CA GLU A 28 -22.94 0.69 7.55
C GLU A 28 -22.49 -0.31 6.48
N ILE A 29 -21.31 -0.09 5.91
CA ILE A 29 -20.65 -1.00 4.97
C ILE A 29 -20.37 -2.36 5.61
N ALA A 30 -19.97 -2.34 6.88
CA ALA A 30 -19.70 -3.55 7.64
C ALA A 30 -20.97 -4.39 7.84
N ASN A 31 -22.09 -3.75 8.20
CA ASN A 31 -23.39 -4.40 8.35
C ASN A 31 -23.90 -4.96 7.01
N GLU A 32 -23.78 -4.20 5.92
CA GLU A 32 -24.21 -4.63 4.58
C GLU A 32 -23.48 -5.89 4.10
N LEU A 33 -22.19 -6.02 4.43
CA LEU A 33 -21.33 -7.10 3.92
C LEU A 33 -21.16 -8.27 4.90
N ASP A 34 -21.86 -8.23 6.04
CA ASP A 34 -21.66 -9.15 7.17
C ASP A 34 -20.17 -9.28 7.55
N LYS A 35 -19.53 -8.12 7.78
CA LYS A 35 -18.13 -8.00 8.19
C LYS A 35 -18.01 -7.13 9.42
N THR A 36 -16.84 -7.17 10.07
CA THR A 36 -16.53 -6.24 11.15
C THR A 36 -16.13 -4.87 10.59
N GLN A 37 -16.47 -3.80 11.32
CA GLN A 37 -16.02 -2.44 10.98
C GLN A 37 -14.49 -2.35 10.87
N SER A 38 -13.75 -3.10 11.70
CA SER A 38 -12.29 -3.19 11.65
C SER A 38 -11.78 -3.82 10.36
N THR A 39 -12.50 -4.79 9.79
CA THR A 39 -12.15 -5.41 8.51
C THR A 39 -12.30 -4.41 7.37
N ILE A 40 -13.42 -3.69 7.33
CA ILE A 40 -13.66 -2.63 6.33
C ILE A 40 -12.62 -1.51 6.48
N ALA A 41 -12.34 -1.06 7.70
CA ALA A 41 -11.34 -0.02 7.96
C ALA A 41 -9.94 -0.43 7.48
N ARG A 42 -9.54 -1.69 7.73
CA ARG A 42 -8.24 -2.22 7.29
C ARG A 42 -8.15 -2.35 5.78
N GLU A 43 -9.21 -2.82 5.12
CA GLU A 43 -9.29 -2.90 3.66
C GLU A 43 -9.11 -1.51 3.03
N ILE A 44 -9.87 -0.52 3.48
CA ILE A 44 -9.80 0.85 2.97
C ILE A 44 -8.41 1.44 3.21
N ASN A 45 -7.87 1.31 4.42
CA ASN A 45 -6.57 1.89 4.75
C ASN A 45 -5.41 1.25 3.97
N ARG A 46 -5.49 -0.05 3.67
CA ARG A 46 -4.46 -0.77 2.92
C ARG A 46 -4.46 -0.40 1.44
N HIS A 47 -5.63 -0.17 0.86
CA HIS A 47 -5.75 -0.01 -0.59
C HIS A 47 -6.11 1.42 -1.05
N LYS A 48 -6.33 2.37 -0.13
CA LYS A 48 -6.51 3.77 -0.52
C LYS A 48 -5.31 4.31 -1.28
N ILE A 49 -5.59 5.07 -2.32
CA ILE A 49 -4.60 5.71 -3.19
C ILE A 49 -4.51 7.18 -2.81
N LEU A 50 -3.31 7.61 -2.45
CA LEU A 50 -3.00 9.02 -2.25
C LEU A 50 -3.01 9.74 -3.60
N LYS A 51 -3.85 10.76 -3.70
CA LYS A 51 -3.78 11.78 -4.75
C LYS A 51 -3.36 13.10 -4.07
N PRO A 52 -2.07 13.48 -4.17
CA PRO A 52 -1.58 14.66 -3.47
C PRO A 52 -2.31 15.91 -3.97
N HIS A 53 -2.46 16.90 -3.09
CA HIS A 53 -2.97 18.19 -3.53
C HIS A 53 -1.98 18.88 -4.49
N ASN A 54 -2.50 19.81 -5.31
CA ASN A 54 -1.65 20.55 -6.24
C ASN A 54 -0.71 21.50 -5.47
N ILE A 55 0.58 21.21 -5.57
CA ILE A 55 1.67 21.94 -4.91
C ILE A 55 1.68 23.42 -5.29
N TYR A 56 1.32 23.75 -6.53
CA TYR A 56 1.31 25.12 -7.03
C TYR A 56 0.14 25.95 -6.51
N LYS A 57 -0.84 25.34 -5.85
CA LYS A 57 -2.02 26.01 -5.28
C LYS A 57 -1.99 26.14 -3.77
N SER A 58 -1.02 25.51 -3.10
CA SER A 58 -0.92 25.50 -1.64
C SER A 58 0.47 25.94 -1.20
N SER A 59 0.53 26.97 -0.36
CA SER A 59 1.77 27.32 0.34
C SER A 59 2.23 26.19 1.28
N ASN A 60 1.30 25.37 1.78
CA ASN A 60 1.60 24.21 2.62
C ASN A 60 1.66 22.93 1.77
N LEU A 61 2.81 22.73 1.14
CA LEU A 61 3.09 21.57 0.28
C LEU A 61 2.87 20.22 1.01
N PHE A 62 3.18 20.15 2.31
CA PHE A 62 3.19 18.89 3.05
C PHE A 62 1.93 18.64 3.87
N ASN A 63 0.90 19.48 3.75
CA ASN A 63 -0.30 19.43 4.60
C ASN A 63 0.02 19.31 6.10
N CYS A 64 1.08 19.99 6.55
CA CYS A 64 1.55 19.93 7.93
C CYS A 64 0.91 21.05 8.76
N LYS A 65 0.38 20.71 9.94
CA LYS A 65 -0.20 21.68 10.88
C LYS A 65 0.82 22.77 11.30
N PHE A 66 2.09 22.41 11.44
CA PHE A 66 3.16 23.30 11.88
C PHE A 66 3.91 23.98 10.73
N PHE A 67 3.42 23.87 9.49
CA PHE A 67 4.11 24.41 8.33
C PHE A 67 4.39 25.92 8.43
N VAL A 68 3.46 26.68 9.03
CA VAL A 68 3.61 28.14 9.24
C VAL A 68 4.85 28.50 10.07
N ASN A 69 5.27 27.62 10.99
CA ASN A 69 6.48 27.78 11.79
C ASN A 69 7.72 27.31 11.02
N CYS A 70 7.62 26.21 10.28
CA CYS A 70 8.76 25.63 9.57
C CYS A 70 9.17 26.46 8.34
N LYS A 71 8.20 27.00 7.58
CA LYS A 71 8.34 27.71 6.29
C LYS A 71 8.97 26.91 5.15
N ILE A 72 9.86 25.96 5.45
CA ILE A 72 10.48 24.99 4.53
C ILE A 72 10.43 23.63 5.24
N CYS A 73 9.78 22.65 4.62
CA CYS A 73 9.69 21.29 5.15
C CYS A 73 10.28 20.32 4.11
N THR A 74 11.01 19.30 4.56
CA THR A 74 11.69 18.32 3.69
C THR A 74 11.09 16.92 3.81
N ASN A 75 9.84 16.83 4.32
CA ASN A 75 9.14 15.57 4.63
C ASN A 75 9.83 14.65 5.67
N LYS A 76 10.98 15.05 6.23
CA LYS A 76 11.71 14.37 7.32
C LYS A 76 11.62 15.15 8.63
N CYS A 77 10.49 15.83 8.85
CA CYS A 77 10.31 16.71 9.99
C CYS A 77 9.96 15.90 11.25
N ARG A 78 10.73 16.08 12.32
CA ARG A 78 10.50 15.40 13.62
C ARG A 78 9.17 15.77 14.28
N ILE A 79 8.64 16.96 13.98
CA ILE A 79 7.36 17.46 14.50
C ILE A 79 6.26 17.43 13.45
N PHE A 80 6.41 16.66 12.37
CA PHE A 80 5.40 16.58 11.32
C PHE A 80 4.05 16.12 11.90
N GLN A 81 2.99 16.89 11.64
CA GLN A 81 1.64 16.49 11.96
C GLN A 81 0.72 16.80 10.78
N PRO A 82 0.07 15.78 10.17
CA PRO A 82 -0.83 16.00 9.06
C PRO A 82 -2.08 16.75 9.52
N ILE A 83 -2.60 17.64 8.67
CA ILE A 83 -3.88 18.31 8.90
C ILE A 83 -5.01 17.28 8.77
N SER A 84 -5.85 17.21 9.81
CA SER A 84 -6.94 16.24 9.87
C SER A 84 -8.18 16.71 9.11
N CYS A 85 -8.87 15.76 8.51
CA CYS A 85 -10.17 15.94 7.89
C CYS A 85 -11.19 15.09 8.64
N LYS A 86 -12.19 15.72 9.28
CA LYS A 86 -13.20 15.02 10.11
C LYS A 86 -13.89 13.89 9.35
N ASP A 87 -14.30 14.13 8.10
CA ASP A 87 -15.01 13.14 7.30
C ASP A 87 -14.11 11.98 6.85
N ARG A 88 -12.90 12.29 6.39
CA ARG A 88 -11.95 11.29 5.92
C ARG A 88 -11.43 10.46 7.10
N ASP A 89 -10.89 11.10 8.13
CA ASP A 89 -10.11 10.43 9.15
C ASP A 89 -10.99 9.70 10.18
N ARG A 90 -12.13 10.29 10.57
CA ARG A 90 -13.02 9.68 11.56
C ARG A 90 -14.07 8.78 10.91
N ASN A 91 -14.73 9.24 9.86
CA ASN A 91 -15.98 8.63 9.39
C ASN A 91 -15.77 7.64 8.23
N ILE A 92 -15.43 8.13 7.05
CA ILE A 92 -15.54 7.39 5.78
C ILE A 92 -14.21 6.70 5.41
N GLY A 93 -13.07 7.31 5.73
CA GLY A 93 -11.73 6.78 5.40
C GLY A 93 -11.13 7.32 4.10
N VAL A 94 -11.98 7.84 3.18
CA VAL A 94 -11.59 8.30 1.85
C VAL A 94 -12.39 9.53 1.39
N CYS A 95 -11.97 10.09 0.26
CA CYS A 95 -12.46 11.30 -0.38
C CYS A 95 -13.41 11.01 -1.55
N ASN A 96 -13.73 9.75 -1.82
CA ASN A 96 -14.74 9.33 -2.81
C ASN A 96 -16.00 10.21 -2.68
N ASN A 97 -16.38 10.83 -3.80
CA ASN A 97 -17.53 11.71 -3.96
C ASN A 97 -17.71 12.80 -2.87
N CYS A 98 -16.61 13.32 -2.30
CA CYS A 98 -16.71 14.38 -1.30
C CYS A 98 -17.14 15.71 -1.96
N SER A 99 -18.17 16.38 -1.42
CA SER A 99 -18.68 17.65 -1.96
C SER A 99 -17.64 18.77 -1.98
N LYS A 100 -16.68 18.72 -1.07
CA LYS A 100 -15.58 19.71 -0.94
C LYS A 100 -14.38 19.38 -1.81
N LEU A 101 -14.42 18.38 -2.70
CA LEU A 101 -13.25 17.92 -3.47
C LEU A 101 -12.53 19.06 -4.22
N LYS A 102 -13.30 19.98 -4.81
CA LYS A 102 -12.77 21.09 -5.62
C LYS A 102 -12.09 22.17 -4.77
N THR A 103 -12.60 22.43 -3.56
CA THR A 103 -12.11 23.49 -2.66
C THR A 103 -11.16 22.97 -1.58
N CYS A 104 -11.07 21.65 -1.41
CA CYS A 104 -10.22 21.02 -0.40
C CYS A 104 -8.75 21.03 -0.82
N ASN A 105 -7.92 21.69 -0.01
CA ASN A 105 -6.47 21.79 -0.21
C ASN A 105 -5.67 20.68 0.46
N LEU A 106 -6.35 19.71 1.10
CA LEU A 106 -5.70 18.56 1.71
C LEU A 106 -5.39 17.48 0.68
N ASP A 107 -4.43 16.63 1.03
CA ASP A 107 -4.19 15.36 0.37
C ASP A 107 -5.44 14.50 0.38
N LYS A 108 -5.74 13.95 -0.78
CA LYS A 108 -6.94 13.19 -1.03
C LYS A 108 -6.60 11.73 -1.08
N TYR A 109 -7.50 10.90 -0.58
CA TYR A 109 -7.35 9.46 -0.60
C TYR A 109 -8.57 8.88 -1.27
N PHE A 110 -8.38 7.99 -2.24
CA PHE A 110 -9.48 7.37 -2.96
C PHE A 110 -9.39 5.86 -2.86
N TYR A 111 -10.53 5.20 -2.78
CA TYR A 111 -10.63 3.76 -2.87
C TYR A 111 -11.21 3.38 -4.23
N PHE A 112 -10.58 2.42 -4.89
CA PHE A 112 -11.02 1.80 -6.13
C PHE A 112 -10.95 0.29 -5.97
N ALA A 113 -12.07 -0.39 -6.17
CA ALA A 113 -12.21 -1.82 -5.88
C ALA A 113 -11.31 -2.67 -6.78
N GLU A 114 -11.22 -2.34 -8.06
CA GLU A 114 -10.37 -3.05 -9.03
C GLU A 114 -8.88 -2.97 -8.63
N GLU A 115 -8.38 -1.78 -8.31
CA GLU A 115 -7.00 -1.57 -7.85
C GLU A 115 -6.72 -2.31 -6.53
N ALA A 116 -7.67 -2.27 -5.59
CA ALA A 116 -7.57 -3.02 -4.34
C ALA A 116 -7.51 -4.53 -4.58
N HIS A 117 -8.34 -5.05 -5.49
CA HIS A 117 -8.36 -6.46 -5.82
C HIS A 117 -7.10 -6.90 -6.58
N LYS A 118 -6.61 -6.07 -7.52
CA LYS A 118 -5.37 -6.30 -8.26
C LYS A 118 -4.17 -6.34 -7.33
N LYS A 119 -4.04 -5.39 -6.41
CA LYS A 119 -3.00 -5.39 -5.36
C LYS A 119 -3.08 -6.64 -4.50
N TYR A 120 -4.28 -7.00 -4.06
CA TYR A 120 -4.48 -8.22 -3.28
C TYR A 120 -4.03 -9.48 -4.03
N LYS A 121 -4.41 -9.64 -5.31
CA LYS A 121 -3.97 -10.75 -6.16
C LYS A 121 -2.46 -10.76 -6.33
N TYR A 122 -1.85 -9.60 -6.59
CA TYR A 122 -0.40 -9.46 -6.70
C TYR A 122 0.30 -9.90 -5.41
N THR A 123 -0.12 -9.41 -4.25
CA THR A 123 0.46 -9.83 -2.96
C THR A 123 0.25 -11.32 -2.71
N LEU A 124 -0.90 -11.90 -3.09
CA LEU A 124 -1.17 -13.32 -2.94
C LEU A 124 -0.26 -14.18 -3.83
N THR A 125 -0.04 -13.76 -5.09
CA THR A 125 0.88 -14.44 -6.00
C THR A 125 2.32 -14.28 -5.53
N ASP A 126 2.71 -13.09 -5.07
CA ASP A 126 4.07 -12.81 -4.61
C ASP A 126 4.39 -13.55 -3.31
N SER A 127 3.45 -13.61 -2.35
CA SER A 127 3.60 -14.39 -1.12
C SER A 127 3.71 -15.91 -1.39
N ARG A 128 3.08 -16.41 -2.46
CA ARG A 128 3.14 -17.82 -2.87
C ARG A 128 4.31 -18.13 -3.80
N GLN A 129 4.93 -17.09 -4.36
CA GLN A 129 6.18 -17.12 -5.09
C GLN A 129 7.37 -16.74 -4.20
N GLY A 130 7.17 -16.72 -2.87
CA GLY A 130 8.22 -16.43 -1.91
C GLY A 130 9.43 -17.31 -2.18
N VAL A 131 10.59 -16.67 -2.20
CA VAL A 131 11.86 -17.36 -2.14
C VAL A 131 11.90 -18.02 -0.78
N ASN A 132 11.69 -19.34 -0.74
CA ASN A 132 11.65 -20.13 0.49
C ASN A 132 13.09 -20.33 0.98
N LEU A 133 13.77 -19.23 1.32
CA LEU A 133 15.12 -19.21 1.86
C LEU A 133 15.05 -18.77 3.32
N ASN A 134 15.56 -19.59 4.21
CA ASN A 134 15.85 -19.18 5.56
C ASN A 134 17.08 -18.26 5.60
N THR A 135 17.30 -17.57 6.72
CA THR A 135 18.36 -16.56 6.85
C THR A 135 19.76 -17.12 6.58
N SER A 136 20.01 -18.38 6.95
CA SER A 136 21.30 -19.04 6.72
C SER A 136 21.51 -19.36 5.24
N GLU A 137 20.49 -19.89 4.56
CA GLU A 137 20.56 -20.19 3.13
C GLU A 137 20.74 -18.93 2.27
N LEU A 138 20.13 -17.80 2.67
CA LEU A 138 20.35 -16.51 2.01
C LEU A 138 21.81 -16.03 2.16
N ILE A 139 22.40 -16.21 3.34
CA ILE A 139 23.80 -15.83 3.61
C ILE A 139 24.74 -16.73 2.79
N GLU A 140 24.53 -18.04 2.77
CA GLU A 140 25.33 -18.97 1.97
C GLU A 140 25.26 -18.61 0.48
N LEU A 141 24.07 -18.29 -0.01
CA LEU A 141 23.86 -17.85 -1.39
C LEU A 141 24.56 -16.52 -1.69
N ALA A 142 24.49 -15.55 -0.78
CA ALA A 142 25.17 -14.28 -0.92
C ALA A 142 26.70 -14.45 -0.94
N HIS A 143 27.25 -15.35 -0.10
CA HIS A 143 28.68 -15.68 -0.08
C HIS A 143 29.16 -16.30 -1.39
N LEU A 144 28.31 -17.07 -2.08
CA LEU A 144 28.62 -17.67 -3.37
C LEU A 144 28.57 -16.64 -4.51
N ILE A 145 27.55 -15.77 -4.52
CA ILE A 145 27.23 -14.90 -5.67
C ILE A 145 27.94 -13.55 -5.61
N CYS A 146 28.04 -12.92 -4.42
CA CYS A 146 28.65 -11.59 -4.29
C CYS A 146 30.08 -11.50 -4.83
N PRO A 147 30.98 -12.49 -4.61
CA PRO A 147 32.32 -12.45 -5.18
C PRO A 147 32.34 -12.47 -6.71
N LEU A 148 31.40 -13.17 -7.34
CA LEU A 148 31.30 -13.31 -8.80
C LEU A 148 30.75 -12.04 -9.45
N ILE A 149 29.76 -11.40 -8.81
CA ILE A 149 29.25 -10.09 -9.22
C ILE A 149 30.34 -9.03 -9.10
N LYS A 150 31.13 -9.04 -8.02
CA LYS A 150 32.28 -8.13 -7.84
C LYS A 150 33.36 -8.32 -8.90
N LYS A 151 33.48 -9.51 -9.49
CA LYS A 151 34.36 -9.81 -10.63
C LYS A 151 33.75 -9.41 -11.99
N GLY A 152 32.56 -8.80 -12.00
CA GLY A 152 31.89 -8.32 -13.21
C GLY A 152 31.12 -9.39 -13.98
N GLN A 153 30.89 -10.57 -13.41
CA GLN A 153 30.05 -11.58 -14.06
C GLN A 153 28.57 -11.17 -13.99
N SER A 154 27.86 -11.33 -15.11
CA SER A 154 26.41 -11.16 -15.13
C SER A 154 25.72 -12.31 -14.39
N ILE A 155 24.53 -12.05 -13.82
CA ILE A 155 23.72 -13.09 -13.15
C ILE A 155 23.48 -14.28 -14.08
N TYR A 156 23.23 -14.02 -15.38
CA TYR A 156 23.06 -15.06 -16.39
C TYR A 156 24.31 -15.95 -16.53
N THR A 157 25.51 -15.33 -16.57
CA THR A 157 26.78 -16.06 -16.65
C THR A 157 27.04 -16.89 -15.40
N ILE A 158 26.72 -16.35 -14.22
CA ILE A 158 26.87 -17.04 -12.94
C ILE A 158 25.98 -18.29 -12.91
N LEU A 159 24.71 -18.15 -13.31
CA LEU A 159 23.74 -19.24 -13.36
C LEU A 159 24.14 -20.38 -14.32
N ASN A 160 24.74 -20.03 -15.46
CA ASN A 160 25.19 -21.01 -16.43
C ASN A 160 26.45 -21.77 -15.98
N ASN A 161 27.32 -21.11 -15.20
CA ASN A 161 28.57 -21.70 -14.72
C ASN A 161 28.41 -22.43 -13.38
N HIS A 162 27.36 -22.13 -12.61
CA HIS A 162 27.06 -22.71 -11.31
C HIS A 162 25.65 -23.34 -11.29
N PRO A 163 25.42 -24.44 -12.02
CA PRO A 163 24.11 -25.12 -12.09
C PRO A 163 23.64 -25.71 -10.75
N GLU A 164 24.52 -25.81 -9.76
CA GLU A 164 24.19 -26.14 -8.36
C GLU A 164 23.28 -25.09 -7.70
N ILE A 165 23.28 -23.84 -8.21
CA ILE A 165 22.45 -22.75 -7.71
C ILE A 165 21.03 -22.85 -8.29
N LYS A 166 20.19 -23.71 -7.69
CA LYS A 166 18.79 -23.87 -8.08
C LYS A 166 17.87 -22.87 -7.37
N PHE A 167 17.99 -21.59 -7.67
CA PHE A 167 17.05 -20.56 -7.21
C PHE A 167 16.32 -19.88 -8.36
N CYS A 168 15.11 -19.39 -8.09
CA CYS A 168 14.29 -18.72 -9.10
C CYS A 168 14.87 -17.33 -9.42
N GLU A 169 14.59 -16.81 -10.61
CA GLU A 169 15.12 -15.51 -11.07
C GLU A 169 14.92 -14.35 -10.06
N LYS A 170 13.83 -14.40 -9.28
CA LYS A 170 13.52 -13.43 -8.23
C LYS A 170 14.48 -13.49 -7.03
N THR A 171 15.09 -14.62 -6.73
CA THR A 171 16.07 -14.75 -5.63
C THR A 171 17.30 -13.88 -5.87
N TYR A 172 17.70 -13.71 -7.13
CA TYR A 172 18.88 -12.90 -7.48
C TYR A 172 18.60 -11.40 -7.43
N THR A 173 17.35 -10.96 -7.56
CA THR A 173 17.00 -9.53 -7.42
C THR A 173 17.04 -9.00 -5.98
N ILE A 174 17.18 -9.88 -4.98
CA ILE A 174 17.24 -9.53 -3.54
C ILE A 174 18.66 -9.61 -2.97
N ILE A 175 19.64 -10.06 -3.76
CA ILE A 175 21.07 -10.13 -3.43
C ILE A 175 21.76 -8.90 -4.02
#